data_AF-A0A3M1L4N6-F1
#
_entry.id   AF-A0A3M1L4N6-F1
#
_cell.length_a   1.000
_cell.length_b   1.000
_cell.length_c   1.000
_cell.angle_alpha   90.00
_cell.angle_beta   90.00
_cell.angle_gamma   90.00
#
_symmetry.space_group_name_H-M   'P 1'
#
loop_
_entity.id
_entity.type
_entity.pdbx_description
1 polymer ?
#
loop_
_entity_poly.entity_id
_entity_poly.type
_entity_poly.pdbx_seq_one_letter_code
_entity_poly.pdbx_strand_id
1 'polypeptide(L)'
;MQQWEYCELRLDISGTVMIRQSVRFYQAKGPSREIIVPSRDQAIAELGLAGWEMVGVAGSLMQDGGGLSLFFKRPLTPSNEESDHTGTNPG
;
A
#
# COMPACT_ATOMS: atom_id res chain seq x y z
N MET A 1 -11.54 3.81 -18.77
CA MET A 1 -11.24 4.57 -17.53
C MET A 1 -10.12 3.84 -16.82
N GLN A 2 -9.05 4.54 -16.40
CA GLN A 2 -7.94 3.93 -15.65
C GLN A 2 -8.40 3.60 -14.23
N GLN A 3 -8.20 2.36 -13.78
CA GLN A 3 -8.43 1.95 -12.39
C GLN A 3 -7.16 2.19 -11.56
N TRP A 4 -7.33 2.45 -10.27
CA TRP A 4 -6.25 2.78 -9.33
C TRP A 4 -6.37 1.89 -8.10
N GLU A 5 -5.22 1.48 -7.58
CA GLU A 5 -5.11 0.88 -6.25
C GLU A 5 -4.43 1.86 -5.29
N TYR A 6 -4.73 1.70 -3.99
CA TYR A 6 -4.31 2.62 -2.93
C TYR A 6 -3.65 1.85 -1.79
N CYS A 7 -2.68 2.49 -1.13
CA CYS A 7 -2.14 1.99 0.13
C CYS A 7 -1.84 3.14 1.11
N GLU A 8 -1.72 2.79 2.39
CA GLU A 8 -1.44 3.69 3.51
C GLU A 8 -0.22 3.18 4.26
N LEU A 9 0.83 3.99 4.40
CA LEU A 9 1.88 3.80 5.39
C LEU A 9 1.47 4.53 6.67
N ARG A 10 1.17 3.78 7.72
CA ARG A 10 0.78 4.29 9.03
C ARG A 10 1.93 4.19 10.02
N LEU A 11 2.17 5.28 10.74
CA LEU A 11 3.08 5.36 11.87
C LEU A 11 2.25 5.64 13.12
N ASP A 12 2.06 4.61 13.94
CA ASP A 12 1.36 4.72 15.21
C ASP A 12 2.35 5.19 16.28
N ILE A 13 2.08 6.35 16.86
CA ILE A 13 2.94 7.01 17.84
C ILE A 13 2.11 7.31 19.08
N SER A 14 2.66 6.99 20.25
CA SER A 14 2.11 7.39 21.54
C SER A 14 3.15 8.20 22.31
N GLY A 15 2.83 9.46 22.58
CA GLY A 15 3.78 10.44 23.09
C GLY A 15 5.00 10.55 22.17
N THR A 16 6.18 10.19 22.69
CA THR A 16 7.45 10.24 21.95
C THR A 16 7.92 8.88 21.42
N VAL A 17 7.12 7.82 21.60
CA VAL A 17 7.51 6.44 21.25
C VAL A 17 6.78 5.98 20.00
N MET A 18 7.54 5.51 19.02
CA MET A 18 7.01 4.80 17.86
C MET A 18 6.51 3.42 18.31
N ILE A 19 5.20 3.18 18.24
CA ILE A 19 4.60 1.90 18.64
C ILE A 19 4.68 0.92 17.48
N ARG A 20 4.30 1.37 16.28
CA ARG A 20 4.10 0.49 15.13
C ARG A 20 4.22 1.27 13.84
N GLN A 21 4.78 0.61 12.84
CA GLN A 21 4.81 1.11 11.46
C GLN A 21 4.28 0.00 10.57
N SER A 22 3.29 0.30 9.73
CA SER A 22 2.71 -0.69 8.84
C SER A 22 2.27 -0.09 7.51
N VAL A 23 2.30 -0.90 6.46
CA VAL A 23 1.69 -0.57 5.17
C VAL A 23 0.41 -1.38 5.01
N ARG A 24 -0.70 -0.69 4.76
CA ARG A 24 -2.01 -1.29 4.48
C ARG A 24 -2.36 -1.09 3.02
N PHE A 25 -2.50 -2.19 2.28
CA PHE A 25 -2.97 -2.21 0.90
C PHE A 25 -4.48 -2.41 0.85
N TYR A 26 -5.19 -1.46 0.23
CA TYR A 26 -6.64 -1.52 0.09
C TYR A 26 -7.01 -2.36 -1.14
N GLN A 27 -7.71 -3.46 -0.92
CA GLN A 27 -8.20 -4.32 -2.00
C GLN A 27 -9.61 -3.86 -2.42
N ALA A 28 -9.86 -3.76 -3.73
CA ALA A 28 -11.17 -3.37 -4.24
C ALA A 28 -12.27 -4.39 -3.89
N LYS A 29 -11.89 -5.67 -3.80
CA LYS A 29 -12.79 -6.79 -3.47
C LYS A 29 -12.13 -7.67 -2.42
N GLY A 30 -12.18 -7.26 -1.16
CA GLY A 30 -11.64 -8.06 -0.05
C GLY A 30 -11.19 -7.23 1.15
N PRO A 31 -10.77 -7.89 2.23
CA PRO A 31 -10.15 -7.20 3.35
C PRO A 31 -8.82 -6.57 2.91
N SER A 32 -8.49 -5.41 3.50
CA SER A 32 -7.18 -4.81 3.31
C SER A 32 -6.07 -5.73 3.85
N ARG A 33 -4.94 -5.81 3.14
CA ARG A 33 -3.76 -6.54 3.61
C ARG A 33 -2.82 -5.58 4.32
N GLU A 34 -2.42 -5.91 5.54
CA GLU A 34 -1.48 -5.10 6.32
C GLU A 34 -0.16 -5.84 6.49
N ILE A 35 0.96 -5.13 6.30
CA ILE A 35 2.31 -5.62 6.56
C ILE A 35 3.01 -4.71 7.56
N ILE A 36 3.71 -5.30 8.53
CA ILE A 36 4.56 -4.55 9.45
C ILE A 36 5.86 -4.22 8.76
N VAL A 37 6.31 -2.98 8.91
CA VAL A 37 7.57 -2.53 8.34
C VAL A 37 8.51 -2.05 9.45
N PRO A 38 9.83 -2.30 9.33
CA PRO A 38 10.79 -1.90 10.35
C PRO A 38 11.13 -0.40 10.29
N SER A 39 10.97 0.23 9.12
CA SER A 39 11.40 1.61 8.88
C SER A 39 10.47 2.31 7.88
N ARG A 40 10.02 3.52 8.24
CA ARG A 40 9.27 4.42 7.36
C ARG A 40 10.02 4.69 6.06
N ASP A 41 11.29 5.09 6.14
CA ASP A 41 12.03 5.58 4.97
C ASP A 41 12.30 4.44 3.98
N GLN A 42 12.60 3.24 4.51
CA GLN A 42 12.72 2.04 3.69
C GLN A 42 11.39 1.70 3.00
N ALA A 43 10.28 1.74 3.72
CA ALA A 43 8.96 1.47 3.14
C ALA A 43 8.59 2.48 2.05
N ILE A 44 8.89 3.78 2.23
CA ILE A 44 8.67 4.81 1.19
C ILE A 44 9.50 4.51 -0.05
N ALA A 45 10.78 4.15 0.11
CA ALA A 45 11.65 3.81 -1.00
C ALA A 45 11.16 2.57 -1.76
N GLU A 46 10.79 1.50 -1.05
CA GLU A 46 10.25 0.26 -1.65
C GLU A 46 8.93 0.52 -2.38
N LEU A 47 8.03 1.33 -1.82
CA LEU A 47 6.79 1.75 -2.48
C LEU A 47 7.10 2.52 -3.77
N GLY A 48 8.03 3.48 -3.75
CA GLY A 48 8.44 4.22 -4.94
C GLY A 48 9.04 3.33 -6.03
N LEU A 49 9.91 2.38 -5.65
CA LEU A 49 10.47 1.39 -6.58
C LEU A 49 9.39 0.47 -7.18
N ALA A 50 8.33 0.19 -6.44
CA ALA A 50 7.17 -0.59 -6.89
C ALA A 50 6.10 0.24 -7.64
N GLY A 51 6.43 1.49 -8.02
CA GLY A 51 5.59 2.36 -8.84
C GLY A 51 4.47 3.06 -8.08
N TRP A 52 4.52 3.11 -6.74
CA TRP A 52 3.55 3.85 -5.94
C TRP A 52 3.91 5.33 -5.86
N GLU A 53 2.93 6.18 -6.11
CA GLU A 53 3.02 7.64 -6.03
C GLU A 53 2.37 8.14 -4.76
N MET A 54 3.08 8.97 -3.98
CA MET A 54 2.51 9.62 -2.80
C MET A 54 1.46 10.65 -3.22
N VAL A 55 0.29 10.61 -2.60
CA VAL A 55 -0.85 11.49 -2.92
C VAL A 55 -1.30 12.35 -1.77
N GLY A 56 -0.88 12.05 -0.54
CA GLY A 56 -1.28 12.82 0.61
C GLY A 56 -0.64 12.36 1.90
N VAL A 57 -0.74 13.22 2.90
CA VAL A 57 -0.29 12.98 4.27
C VAL A 57 -1.39 13.46 5.19
N ALA A 58 -1.69 12.68 6.23
CA ALA A 58 -2.63 13.06 7.29
C ALA A 58 -2.06 12.72 8.67
N GLY A 59 -2.47 13.48 9.68
CA GLY A 59 -1.95 13.34 11.03
C GLY A 59 -0.71 14.18 11.29
N SER A 60 -0.15 14.04 12.49
CA SER A 60 0.99 14.82 12.97
C SER A 60 1.83 13.97 13.90
N LEU A 61 3.14 14.01 13.70
CA LEU A 61 4.12 13.38 14.60
C LEU A 61 4.22 14.10 15.96
N MET A 62 3.73 15.34 16.04
CA MET A 62 4.02 16.27 17.14
C MET A 62 2.80 16.55 18.04
N GLN A 63 1.64 15.93 17.78
CA GLN A 63 0.45 16.08 18.62
C GLN A 63 0.10 14.75 19.28
N ASP A 64 -0.17 14.85 20.58
CA ASP A 64 -0.36 13.76 21.53
C ASP A 64 -1.39 12.72 21.03
N GLY A 65 -0.89 11.67 20.36
CA GLY A 65 -1.64 10.44 20.05
C GLY A 65 -2.25 10.32 18.65
N GLY A 66 -1.87 11.15 17.66
CA GLY A 66 -2.51 11.15 16.34
C GLY A 66 -1.93 10.21 15.29
N GLY A 67 -0.69 9.75 15.44
CA GLY A 67 0.04 9.04 14.39
C GLY A 67 0.24 9.87 13.10
N LEU A 68 0.95 9.28 12.14
CA LEU A 68 1.15 9.86 10.80
C LEU A 68 0.77 8.83 9.74
N SER A 69 -0.08 9.21 8.81
CA SER A 69 -0.44 8.39 7.65
C SER A 69 0.04 9.05 6.36
N LEU A 70 0.74 8.28 5.53
CA LEU A 70 1.14 8.65 4.18
C LEU A 70 0.35 7.78 3.20
N PHE A 71 -0.33 8.42 2.25
CA PHE A 71 -1.18 7.74 1.27
C PHE A 71 -0.50 7.69 -0.07
N PHE A 72 -0.62 6.54 -0.74
CA PHE A 72 -0.05 6.31 -2.05
C PHE A 72 -1.11 5.71 -2.98
N LYS A 73 -0.92 5.90 -4.28
CA LYS A 73 -1.68 5.24 -5.34
C LYS A 73 -0.76 4.68 -6.41
N ARG A 74 -1.25 3.73 -7.19
CA ARG A 74 -0.67 3.40 -8.51
C ARG A 74 -1.74 2.90 -9.46
N PRO A 75 -1.49 2.90 -10.78
CA PRO A 75 -2.40 2.29 -11.74
C PRO A 75 -2.61 0.82 -11.35
N LEU A 76 -3.87 0.37 -11.31
CA LEU A 76 -4.15 -1.06 -11.17
C LEU A 76 -3.70 -1.71 -12.48
N THR A 77 -2.61 -2.47 -12.42
CA THR A 77 -2.21 -3.31 -13.55
C THR A 77 -3.33 -4.33 -13.74
N PRO A 78 -3.95 -4.43 -14.93
CA PRO A 78 -4.89 -5.51 -15.18
C PRO A 78 -4.15 -6.82 -14.92
N SER A 79 -4.65 -7.62 -13.97
CA SER A 79 -4.15 -8.95 -13.72
C SER A 79 -4.14 -9.68 -15.06
N ASN A 80 -2.97 -10.09 -15.54
CA ASN A 80 -2.84 -10.86 -16.77
C ASN A 80 -3.26 -12.32 -16.50
N GLU A 81 -4.40 -12.53 -15.83
CA GLU A 81 -5.01 -13.84 -15.54
C GLU A 81 -5.95 -14.26 -16.67
N GLU A 82 -5.63 -13.90 -17.91
CA GLU A 82 -6.30 -14.43 -19.10
C GLU A 82 -5.25 -14.76 -20.16
N SER A 83 -4.44 -15.77 -19.87
CA SER A 83 -3.60 -16.49 -20.83
C SER A 83 -3.35 -17.90 -20.31
N ASP A 84 -4.41 -18.66 -20.10
CA ASP A 84 -4.31 -20.11 -20.35
C ASP A 84 -4.99 -20.35 -21.70
N HIS A 85 -4.17 -20.21 -22.73
CA HIS A 85 -4.56 -20.36 -24.13
C HIS A 85 -4.80 -21.84 -24.45
N THR A 86 -6.01 -22.12 -24.92
CA THR A 86 -6.30 -22.93 -26.11
C THR A 86 -5.74 -24.36 -26.20
N GLY A 87 -6.67 -25.32 -26.17
CA GLY A 87 -6.85 -26.28 -27.27
C GLY A 87 -5.77 -27.33 -27.50
N THR A 88 -6.08 -28.56 -27.11
CA THR A 88 -5.59 -29.75 -27.82
C THR A 88 -6.77 -30.68 -28.11
N ASN A 89 -7.28 -30.61 -29.33
CA ASN A 89 -7.75 -31.77 -30.10
C ASN A 89 -6.70 -31.95 -31.21
N PRO A 90 -6.30 -33.16 -31.67
CA PRO A 90 -7.16 -34.31 -31.94
C PRO A 90 -6.56 -35.69 -31.55
N GLY A 91 -7.39 -36.73 -31.59
CA GLY A 91 -7.03 -38.14 -31.53
C GLY A 91 -8.23 -39.03 -31.77
#